data_AF-A0A7W0S4T7-F1
#
_entry.id   AF-A0A7W0S4T7-F1
#
_cell.length_a   1.000
_cell.length_b   1.000
_cell.length_c   1.000
_cell.angle_alpha   90.00
_cell.angle_beta   90.00
_cell.angle_gamma   90.00
#
_symmetry.space_group_name_H-M   'P 1'
#
loop_
_entity.id
_entity.type
_entity.pdbx_description
1 polymer ?
#
loop_
_entity_poly.entity_id
_entity_poly.type
_entity_poly.pdbx_seq_one_letter_code
_entity_poly.pdbx_strand_id
1 'polypeptide(L)'
;MSTEPHQPVSVNPLGARERARRVYHWVPGAELAVDARVAAIATVAAEQDRLRRAWLNPEGADEATLKKRTLTNLYNARPAWLEHAHAALDHAVWTAYGWDDPDPAAVGEDVILARVRALKLERAAGG
;
A
#
# COMPACT_ATOMS: atom_id res chain seq x y z
N MET A 1 -46.60 19.80 13.42
CA MET A 1 -45.18 19.94 13.05
C MET A 1 -44.37 19.77 14.33
N SER A 2 -44.04 18.53 14.69
CA SER A 2 -43.25 18.25 15.90
C SER A 2 -41.80 18.04 15.48
N THR A 3 -40.94 18.95 15.92
CA THR A 3 -39.49 18.84 15.80
C THR A 3 -38.97 17.86 16.85
N GLU A 4 -38.40 16.75 16.39
CA GLU A 4 -37.71 15.75 17.21
C GLU A 4 -36.33 16.30 17.65
N PRO A 5 -35.90 16.13 18.91
CA PRO A 5 -34.63 16.66 19.39
C PRO A 5 -33.46 15.79 18.93
N HIS A 6 -32.50 16.41 18.22
CA HIS A 6 -31.24 15.80 17.82
C HIS A 6 -30.39 15.43 19.06
N GLN A 7 -30.17 14.13 19.27
CA GLN A 7 -29.17 13.64 20.24
C GLN A 7 -27.74 13.88 19.68
N PRO A 8 -26.76 14.29 20.51
CA PRO A 8 -25.39 14.48 20.05
C PRO A 8 -24.72 13.12 19.76
N VAL A 9 -24.12 13.01 18.58
CA VAL A 9 -23.34 11.83 18.17
C VAL A 9 -22.08 11.74 19.03
N SER A 10 -22.04 10.76 19.93
CA SER A 10 -20.86 10.43 20.71
C SER A 10 -19.73 9.97 19.78
N VAL A 11 -18.68 10.77 19.66
CA VAL A 11 -17.47 10.41 18.91
C VAL A 11 -16.68 9.37 19.70
N ASN A 12 -16.81 8.11 19.31
CA ASN A 12 -16.14 6.96 19.94
C ASN A 12 -14.60 7.09 19.85
N PRO A 13 -13.84 7.08 20.98
CA PRO A 13 -12.42 7.46 21.02
C PRO A 13 -11.43 6.36 20.59
N LEU A 14 -11.86 5.28 19.94
CA LEU A 14 -10.96 4.18 19.59
C LEU A 14 -9.86 4.65 18.63
N GLY A 15 -8.58 4.54 19.04
CA GLY A 15 -7.42 4.94 18.25
C GLY A 15 -7.33 4.20 16.90
N ALA A 16 -6.64 4.81 15.92
CA ALA A 16 -6.57 4.30 14.54
C ALA A 16 -6.14 2.82 14.43
N ARG A 17 -5.30 2.35 15.36
CA ARG A 17 -4.83 0.96 15.44
C ARG A 17 -5.96 -0.03 15.77
N GLU A 18 -6.88 0.35 16.64
CA GLU A 18 -7.98 -0.51 17.07
C GLU A 18 -9.12 -0.53 16.05
N ARG A 19 -9.30 0.59 15.32
CA ARG A 19 -10.18 0.65 14.15
C ARG A 19 -9.68 -0.24 13.01
N ALA A 20 -8.38 -0.18 12.70
CA ALA A 20 -7.79 -1.05 11.68
C ALA A 20 -7.93 -2.55 12.04
N ARG A 21 -7.73 -2.88 13.33
CA ARG A 21 -7.84 -4.26 13.83
C ARG A 21 -9.28 -4.79 13.78
N ARG A 22 -10.27 -3.94 14.09
CA ARG A 22 -11.70 -4.32 14.10
C ARG A 22 -12.31 -4.41 12.69
N VAL A 23 -11.89 -3.57 11.76
CA VAL A 23 -12.50 -3.48 10.41
C VAL A 23 -11.83 -4.41 9.41
N TYR A 24 -10.50 -4.62 9.51
CA TYR A 24 -9.74 -5.35 8.48
C TYR A 24 -9.13 -6.66 8.99
N HIS A 25 -9.36 -7.05 10.25
CA HIS A 25 -8.69 -8.19 10.91
C HIS A 25 -7.16 -8.20 10.66
N TRP A 26 -6.56 -7.02 10.49
CA TRP A 26 -5.15 -6.91 10.15
C TRP A 26 -4.33 -6.97 11.44
N VAL A 27 -3.58 -8.05 11.62
CA VAL A 27 -2.64 -8.24 12.73
C VAL A 27 -1.22 -8.18 12.18
N PRO A 28 -0.49 -7.06 12.37
CA PRO A 28 0.87 -6.94 11.87
C PRO A 28 1.75 -8.04 12.47
N GLY A 29 2.40 -8.82 11.59
CA GLY A 29 3.29 -9.92 11.95
C GLY A 29 2.67 -11.32 11.96
N ALA A 30 1.33 -11.45 11.98
CA ALA A 30 0.67 -12.76 11.97
C ALA A 30 0.46 -13.34 10.55
N GLU A 31 0.50 -12.51 9.51
CA GLU A 31 0.29 -12.91 8.10
C GLU A 31 1.54 -13.54 7.47
N LEU A 32 2.72 -13.24 8.02
CA LEU A 32 4.02 -13.55 7.40
C LEU A 32 4.40 -15.03 7.42
N ALA A 33 3.72 -15.86 8.20
CA ALA A 33 4.05 -17.27 8.35
C ALA A 33 3.17 -18.23 7.53
N VAL A 34 2.06 -17.77 6.91
CA VAL A 34 1.01 -18.68 6.41
C VAL A 34 0.81 -18.61 4.89
N ASP A 35 1.14 -17.50 4.21
CA ASP A 35 0.92 -17.34 2.77
C ASP A 35 2.21 -16.92 2.03
N ALA A 36 2.64 -17.76 1.08
CA ALA A 36 3.80 -17.51 0.23
C ALA A 36 3.68 -16.21 -0.59
N ARG A 37 2.46 -15.79 -0.95
CA ARG A 37 2.19 -14.54 -1.68
C ARG A 37 2.50 -13.32 -0.81
N VAL A 38 2.10 -13.37 0.46
CA VAL A 38 2.37 -12.30 1.44
C VAL A 38 3.88 -12.20 1.69
N ALA A 39 4.58 -13.33 1.83
CA ALA A 39 6.03 -13.34 1.99
C ALA A 39 6.76 -12.76 0.77
N ALA A 40 6.29 -13.05 -0.45
CA ALA A 40 6.85 -12.50 -1.68
C ALA A 40 6.68 -10.96 -1.74
N ILE A 41 5.48 -10.44 -1.47
CA ILE A 41 5.23 -8.99 -1.41
C ILE A 41 6.10 -8.34 -0.33
N ALA A 42 6.16 -8.94 0.87
CA ALA A 42 6.92 -8.41 1.99
C ALA A 42 8.41 -8.29 1.66
N THR A 43 8.97 -9.28 0.97
CA THR A 43 10.38 -9.28 0.54
C THR A 43 10.67 -8.10 -0.39
N VAL A 44 9.84 -7.90 -1.41
CA VAL A 44 10.05 -6.83 -2.39
C VAL A 44 9.81 -5.44 -1.76
N ALA A 45 8.79 -5.31 -0.90
CA ALA A 45 8.53 -4.07 -0.18
C ALA A 45 9.69 -3.69 0.76
N ALA A 46 10.31 -4.66 1.42
CA ALA A 46 11.48 -4.43 2.27
C ALA A 46 12.68 -3.93 1.45
N GLU A 47 12.89 -4.47 0.25
CA GLU A 47 13.96 -4.01 -0.65
C GLU A 47 13.73 -2.59 -1.15
N GLN A 48 12.50 -2.26 -1.55
CA GLN A 48 12.14 -0.88 -1.93
C GLN A 48 12.36 0.09 -0.75
N ASP A 49 12.00 -0.30 0.47
CA ASP A 49 12.23 0.52 1.66
C ASP A 49 13.73 0.73 1.94
N ARG A 50 14.54 -0.33 1.82
CA ARG A 50 16.00 -0.27 1.93
C ARG A 50 16.59 0.74 0.93
N LEU A 51 16.20 0.66 -0.34
CA LEU A 51 16.68 1.56 -1.39
C LEU A 51 16.30 3.02 -1.12
N ARG A 52 15.06 3.27 -0.71
CA ARG A 52 14.61 4.62 -0.33
C ARG A 52 15.40 5.17 0.86
N ARG A 53 15.61 4.36 1.90
CA ARG A 53 16.38 4.78 3.09
C ARG A 53 17.84 5.08 2.75
N ALA A 54 18.48 4.23 1.95
CA ALA A 54 19.85 4.44 1.50
C ALA A 54 19.99 5.71 0.68
N TRP A 55 18.99 6.04 -0.14
CA TRP A 55 18.97 7.30 -0.88
C TRP A 55 18.71 8.51 0.02
N LEU A 56 17.80 8.40 1.01
CA LEU A 56 17.50 9.50 1.92
C LEU A 56 18.69 9.84 2.83
N ASN A 57 19.39 8.82 3.32
CA ASN A 57 20.48 8.97 4.29
C ASN A 57 21.75 8.24 3.81
N PRO A 58 22.47 8.76 2.80
CA PRO A 58 23.74 8.19 2.41
C PRO A 58 24.81 8.46 3.48
N GLU A 59 25.71 7.50 3.70
CA GLU A 59 26.86 7.69 4.59
C GLU A 59 27.75 8.85 4.12
N GLY A 60 28.14 9.72 5.04
CA GLY A 60 29.00 10.86 4.75
C GLY A 60 28.33 12.04 4.02
N ALA A 61 27.00 12.06 3.89
CA ALA A 61 26.29 13.20 3.32
C ALA A 61 26.33 14.42 4.26
N ASP A 62 26.57 15.60 3.69
CA ASP A 62 26.50 16.86 4.42
C ASP A 62 25.06 17.33 4.63
N GLU A 63 24.85 18.23 5.59
CA GLU A 63 23.52 18.74 5.94
C GLU A 63 22.82 19.42 4.75
N ALA A 64 23.60 20.10 3.89
CA ALA A 64 23.09 20.74 2.69
C ALA A 64 22.52 19.74 1.66
N THR A 65 23.15 18.57 1.51
CA THR A 65 22.68 17.48 0.65
C THR A 65 21.47 16.78 1.27
N LEU A 66 21.50 16.51 2.58
CA LEU A 66 20.37 15.87 3.28
C LEU A 66 19.10 16.73 3.19
N LYS A 67 19.21 18.06 3.31
CA LYS A 67 18.07 18.98 3.16
C LYS A 67 17.38 18.90 1.79
N LYS A 68 18.12 18.52 0.75
CA LYS A 68 17.59 18.34 -0.62
C LYS A 68 17.04 16.92 -0.86
N ARG A 69 17.38 15.95 -0.02
CA ARG A 69 16.96 14.55 -0.16
C ARG A 69 15.66 14.29 0.58
N THR A 70 14.55 14.76 0.01
CA THR A 70 13.20 14.47 0.49
C THR A 70 12.54 13.39 -0.36
N LEU A 71 11.55 12.68 0.20
CA LEU A 71 10.75 11.73 -0.58
C LEU A 71 10.08 12.41 -1.78
N THR A 72 9.55 13.62 -1.60
CA THR A 72 8.97 14.41 -2.70
C THR A 72 9.98 14.61 -3.83
N ASN A 73 11.22 15.00 -3.51
CA ASN A 73 12.25 15.20 -4.54
C ASN A 73 12.66 13.89 -5.21
N LEU A 74 12.75 12.79 -4.45
CA LEU A 74 13.01 11.46 -5.00
C LEU A 74 11.94 11.04 -6.01
N TYR A 75 10.67 11.19 -5.65
CA TYR A 75 9.54 10.83 -6.51
C TYR A 75 9.37 11.75 -7.71
N ASN A 76 9.73 13.03 -7.59
CA ASN A 76 9.75 13.97 -8.73
C ASN A 76 10.87 13.64 -9.71
N ALA A 77 12.07 13.27 -9.21
CA ALA A 77 13.20 12.91 -10.06
C ALA A 77 13.04 11.52 -10.70
N ARG A 78 12.26 10.63 -10.06
CA ARG A 78 11.90 9.28 -10.48
C ARG A 78 13.05 8.52 -11.18
N PRO A 79 14.18 8.29 -10.48
CA PRO A 79 15.34 7.62 -11.08
C PRO A 79 15.00 6.18 -11.49
N ALA A 80 15.72 5.64 -12.48
CA ALA A 80 15.44 4.31 -13.05
C ALA A 80 15.41 3.17 -12.02
N TRP A 81 16.24 3.22 -10.97
CA TRP A 81 16.21 2.21 -9.90
C TRP A 81 14.90 2.26 -9.10
N LEU A 82 14.27 3.44 -8.96
CA LEU A 82 13.00 3.60 -8.25
C LEU A 82 11.86 3.06 -9.10
N GLU A 83 11.87 3.34 -10.41
CA GLU A 83 10.95 2.73 -11.38
C GLU A 83 11.00 1.21 -11.30
N HIS A 84 12.19 0.61 -11.37
CA HIS A 84 12.36 -0.85 -11.29
C HIS A 84 11.89 -1.41 -9.95
N ALA A 85 12.18 -0.72 -8.83
CA ALA A 85 11.72 -1.14 -7.52
C ALA A 85 10.19 -1.12 -7.40
N HIS A 86 9.53 -0.12 -7.99
CA HIS A 86 8.07 -0.06 -8.06
C HIS A 86 7.50 -1.16 -8.97
N ALA A 87 8.06 -1.36 -10.16
CA ALA A 87 7.62 -2.41 -11.08
C ALA A 87 7.73 -3.82 -10.45
N ALA A 88 8.80 -4.08 -9.69
CA ALA A 88 8.97 -5.33 -8.96
C ALA A 88 7.86 -5.52 -7.90
N LEU A 89 7.52 -4.46 -7.16
CA LEU A 89 6.45 -4.52 -6.17
C LEU A 89 5.09 -4.74 -6.83
N ASP A 90 4.81 -4.01 -7.91
CA ASP A 90 3.56 -4.13 -8.67
C ASP A 90 3.40 -5.55 -9.23
N HIS A 91 4.46 -6.16 -9.75
CA HIS A 91 4.46 -7.55 -10.20
C HIS A 91 4.19 -8.56 -9.06
N ALA A 92 4.78 -8.35 -7.89
CA ALA A 92 4.54 -9.22 -6.73
C ALA A 92 3.08 -9.13 -6.26
N VAL A 93 2.51 -7.94 -6.24
CA VAL A 93 1.09 -7.71 -5.92
C VAL A 93 0.19 -8.33 -6.99
N TRP A 94 0.51 -8.12 -8.27
CA TRP A 94 -0.21 -8.71 -9.40
C TRP A 94 -0.29 -10.23 -9.32
N THR A 95 0.86 -10.86 -9.05
CA THR A 95 0.96 -12.31 -8.86
C THR A 95 0.08 -12.78 -7.69
N ALA A 96 0.01 -12.00 -6.60
CA ALA A 96 -0.81 -12.35 -5.44
C ALA A 96 -2.33 -12.30 -5.72
N TYR A 97 -2.77 -11.41 -6.62
CA TYR A 97 -4.15 -11.38 -7.12
C TYR A 97 -4.50 -12.61 -7.97
N GLY A 98 -3.50 -13.29 -8.54
CA GLY A 98 -3.70 -14.52 -9.32
C GLY A 98 -4.42 -14.29 -10.64
N TRP A 99 -4.24 -13.12 -11.26
CA TRP A 99 -4.78 -12.83 -12.58
C TRP A 99 -3.93 -13.50 -13.67
N ASP A 100 -4.59 -13.98 -14.74
CA ASP A 100 -3.94 -14.78 -15.79
C ASP A 100 -3.05 -13.94 -16.74
N ASP A 101 -3.10 -12.62 -16.67
CA ASP A 101 -2.26 -11.77 -17.53
C ASP A 101 -0.80 -11.78 -17.05
N PRO A 102 0.16 -11.89 -17.98
CA PRO A 102 1.56 -12.09 -17.63
C PRO A 102 2.28 -10.83 -17.13
N ASP A 103 1.76 -9.62 -17.41
CA ASP A 103 2.44 -8.37 -17.08
C ASP A 103 1.46 -7.27 -16.64
N PRO A 104 1.58 -6.72 -15.41
CA PRO A 104 0.78 -5.57 -14.98
C PRO A 104 0.95 -4.33 -15.87
N ALA A 105 2.12 -4.13 -16.47
CA ALA A 105 2.40 -2.95 -17.31
C ALA A 105 1.70 -3.03 -18.68
N ALA A 106 1.27 -4.22 -19.11
CA ALA A 106 0.54 -4.43 -20.35
C ALA A 106 -0.98 -4.22 -20.20
N VAL A 107 -1.48 -4.06 -18.97
CA VAL A 107 -2.91 -3.91 -18.69
C VAL A 107 -3.27 -2.45 -18.44
N GLY A 108 -4.28 -1.96 -19.15
CA GLY A 108 -4.82 -0.61 -18.97
C GLY A 108 -5.37 -0.39 -17.56
N GLU A 109 -5.18 0.80 -17.01
CA GLU A 109 -5.64 1.18 -15.68
C GLU A 109 -7.17 0.99 -15.52
N ASP A 110 -7.94 1.28 -16.56
CA ASP A 110 -9.39 1.08 -16.62
C ASP A 110 -9.80 -0.39 -16.41
N VAL A 111 -9.04 -1.32 -16.98
CA VAL A 111 -9.24 -2.76 -16.81
C VAL A 111 -8.91 -3.17 -15.37
N ILE A 112 -7.80 -2.68 -14.82
CA ILE A 112 -7.41 -2.93 -13.42
C ILE A 112 -8.51 -2.43 -12.47
N LEU A 113 -9.00 -1.22 -12.69
CA LEU A 113 -10.07 -0.61 -11.90
C LEU A 113 -11.38 -1.42 -11.99
N ALA A 114 -11.74 -1.90 -13.18
CA ALA A 114 -12.91 -2.74 -13.37
C ALA A 114 -12.82 -4.06 -12.58
N ARG A 115 -11.66 -4.72 -12.60
CA ARG A 115 -11.41 -5.96 -11.85
C ARG A 115 -11.49 -5.75 -10.35
N VAL A 116 -10.80 -4.73 -9.82
CA VAL A 116 -10.84 -4.41 -8.40
C VAL A 116 -12.25 -4.05 -7.95
N ARG A 117 -13.02 -3.34 -8.78
CA ARG A 117 -14.42 -3.02 -8.52
C ARG A 117 -15.29 -4.28 -8.44
N ALA A 118 -15.15 -5.21 -9.39
CA ALA A 118 -15.88 -6.49 -9.37
C ALA A 118 -15.61 -7.27 -8.06
N LEU A 119 -14.33 -7.44 -7.70
CA LEU A 119 -13.93 -8.09 -6.44
C LEU A 119 -14.53 -7.42 -5.20
N LYS A 120 -14.64 -6.08 -5.19
CA LYS A 120 -15.27 -5.35 -4.07
C LYS A 120 -16.78 -5.62 -3.99
N LEU A 121 -17.48 -5.68 -5.14
CA LEU A 121 -18.91 -5.97 -5.19
C LEU A 121 -19.22 -7.41 -4.75
N GLU A 122 -18.43 -8.38 -5.18
CA GLU A 122 -18.56 -9.79 -4.77
C GLU A 122 -18.41 -9.95 -3.25
N ARG A 123 -17.38 -9.34 -2.66
CA ARG A 123 -17.16 -9.36 -1.21
C ARG A 123 -18.27 -8.67 -0.43
N ALA A 124 -18.88 -7.63 -0.98
CA ALA A 124 -20.00 -6.93 -0.36
C ALA A 124 -21.31 -7.72 -0.45
N ALA A 125 -21.48 -8.59 -1.46
CA ALA A 125 -22.65 -9.44 -1.64
C ALA A 125 -22.58 -10.76 -0.85
N GLY A 126 -21.36 -11.23 -0.53
CA GLY A 126 -21.12 -12.48 0.23
C GLY A 126 -20.77 -12.30 1.70
N GLY A 127 -20.99 -11.11 2.27
CA GLY A 127 -20.77 -10.77 3.68
C GLY A 127 -22.03 -10.81 4.53
#